data_AF-A0A127T1M7-F1
#
_entry.id   AF-A0A127T1M7-F1
#
_cell.length_a   1.000
_cell.length_b   1.000
_cell.length_c   1.000
_cell.angle_alpha   90.00
_cell.angle_beta   90.00
_cell.angle_gamma   90.00
#
_symmetry.space_group_name_H-M   'P 1'
#
loop_
_entity.id
_entity.type
_entity.pdbx_description
1 polymer ?
#
loop_
_entity_poly.entity_id
_entity_poly.type
_entity_poly.pdbx_seq_one_letter_code
_entity_poly.pdbx_strand_id
1 'polypeptide(L)' 'MAKTIFEEMGGKYERQGDYLIPCLTVPAEEEQPIGIWGQRHLDYLKHHCKVTYTNLLTSGRLNAYLADIDRQA' A
#
# COMPACT_ATOMS: atom_id res chain seq x y z
N MET A 1 -14.04 -10.64 -27.35
CA MET A 1 -12.62 -10.84 -27.01
C MET A 1 -12.56 -11.58 -25.69
N ALA A 2 -11.61 -12.50 -25.51
CA ALA A 2 -11.37 -13.12 -24.21
C ALA A 2 -10.81 -12.06 -23.26
N LYS A 3 -11.17 -12.15 -21.97
CA LYS A 3 -10.58 -11.30 -20.92
C LYS A 3 -9.11 -11.66 -20.73
N THR A 4 -8.29 -10.69 -20.37
CA THR A 4 -6.90 -10.99 -19.96
C THR A 4 -6.89 -11.54 -18.52
N ILE A 5 -5.80 -12.22 -18.14
CA ILE A 5 -5.58 -12.69 -16.77
C ILE A 5 -5.74 -11.57 -15.72
N PHE A 6 -5.38 -10.33 -16.06
CA PHE A 6 -5.48 -9.20 -15.15
C PHE A 6 -6.94 -8.78 -14.95
N GLU A 7 -7.75 -8.78 -16.02
CA GLU A 7 -9.18 -8.48 -15.93
C GLU A 7 -9.95 -9.58 -15.20
N GLU A 8 -9.53 -10.84 -15.34
CA GLU A 8 -10.08 -11.97 -14.57
C GLU A 8 -9.81 -11.82 -13.07
N MET A 9 -8.66 -11.25 -12.70
CA MET A 9 -8.31 -10.92 -11.31
C MET A 9 -8.95 -9.62 -10.79
N GLY A 10 -9.86 -9.01 -11.56
CA GLY A 10 -10.55 -7.77 -11.18
C GLY A 10 -9.78 -6.47 -11.48
N GLY A 11 -8.64 -6.58 -12.17
CA GLY A 11 -7.88 -5.44 -12.68
C GLY A 11 -8.64 -4.70 -13.78
N LYS A 12 -8.36 -3.39 -13.91
CA LYS A 12 -8.98 -2.52 -14.91
C LYS A 12 -7.91 -1.91 -15.80
N TYR A 13 -8.22 -1.68 -17.07
CA TYR A 13 -7.36 -0.93 -17.98
C TYR A 13 -7.99 0.43 -18.29
N GLU A 14 -7.13 1.43 -18.43
CA GLU A 14 -7.49 2.74 -18.99
C GLU A 14 -6.79 2.90 -20.35
N ARG A 15 -7.51 3.42 -21.34
CA ARG A 15 -6.93 3.69 -22.65
C ARG A 15 -6.23 5.05 -22.64
N GLN A 16 -4.93 5.05 -22.89
CA GLN A 16 -4.14 6.26 -23.09
C GLN A 16 -3.51 6.22 -24.49
N GLY A 17 -4.08 7.02 -25.40
CA GLY A 17 -3.73 6.98 -26.82
C GLY A 17 -4.03 5.61 -27.45
N ASP A 18 -2.97 4.97 -27.95
CA ASP A 18 -3.04 3.65 -28.59
C ASP A 18 -2.79 2.48 -27.63
N TYR A 19 -2.53 2.76 -26.35
CA TYR A 19 -2.19 1.75 -25.34
C TYR A 19 -3.29 1.59 -24.30
N LEU A 20 -3.46 0.35 -23.81
CA LEU A 20 -4.23 0.02 -22.62
C LEU A 20 -3.27 -0.09 -21.43
N ILE A 21 -3.39 0.82 -20.48
CA ILE A 21 -2.53 0.92 -19.30
C ILE A 21 -3.28 0.34 -18.09
N PRO A 22 -2.69 -0.57 -17.31
CA PRO A 22 -3.35 -1.13 -16.14
C PRO A 22 -3.54 -0.05 -15.05
N CYS A 23 -4.74 0.04 -14.52
CA CYS A 23 -5.06 0.85 -13.36
C CYS A 23 -4.51 0.15 -12.10
N LEU A 24 -3.35 0.58 -11.63
CA LEU A 24 -2.73 0.08 -10.41
C LEU A 24 -3.17 0.95 -9.23
N THR A 25 -3.80 0.35 -8.25
CA THR A 25 -4.15 1.01 -6.98
C THR A 25 -3.55 0.24 -5.82
N VAL A 26 -3.08 0.97 -4.81
CA VAL A 26 -2.73 0.37 -3.52
C VAL A 26 -4.04 -0.03 -2.82
N PRO A 27 -4.11 -1.18 -2.14
CA PRO A 27 -5.28 -1.53 -1.33
C PRO A 27 -5.58 -0.40 -0.34
N ALA A 28 -6.86 -0.07 -0.20
CA ALA A 28 -7.30 0.87 0.83
C ALA A 28 -7.04 0.23 2.20
N GLU A 29 -6.25 0.91 3.03
CA GLU A 29 -6.05 0.53 4.42
C GLU A 29 -6.97 1.37 5.31
N GLU A 30 -7.47 0.79 6.39
CA GLU A 30 -8.25 1.52 7.37
C GLU A 30 -7.40 2.63 8.01
N GLU A 31 -7.95 3.85 8.04
CA GLU A 31 -7.32 4.95 8.75
C GLU A 31 -7.43 4.69 10.25
N GLN A 32 -6.29 4.48 10.90
CA GLN A 32 -6.19 4.30 12.34
C GLN A 32 -5.36 5.45 12.93
N PRO A 33 -5.70 5.94 14.12
CA PRO A 33 -4.86 6.94 14.79
C PRO A 33 -3.50 6.33 15.11
N ILE A 34 -2.44 6.96 14.59
CA ILE A 34 -1.05 6.60 14.88
C ILE A 34 -0.54 7.55 15.96
N GLY A 35 -0.02 6.99 17.04
CA GLY A 35 0.60 7.70 18.15
C GLY A 35 2.05 8.09 17.87
N ILE A 36 2.72 8.61 18.89
CA ILE A 36 4.07 9.19 18.76
C ILE A 36 5.10 8.12 18.39
N TRP A 37 4.95 6.89 18.88
CA TRP A 37 5.92 5.81 18.64
C TRP A 37 5.76 5.23 17.24
N GLY A 38 4.53 5.04 16.78
CA GLY A 38 4.23 4.67 15.41
C GLY A 38 4.73 5.74 14.44
N GLN A 39 4.52 7.03 14.72
CA GLN A 39 5.01 8.11 13.86
C GLN A 39 6.55 8.14 13.77
N ARG A 40 7.26 7.97 14.89
CA ARG A 40 8.73 7.89 14.90
C ARG A 40 9.24 6.68 14.14
N HIS A 41 8.59 5.54 14.29
CA HIS A 41 8.97 4.32 13.58
C HIS A 41 8.67 4.42 12.09
N LEU A 42 7.60 5.10 11.69
CA LEU A 42 7.32 5.43 10.30
C LEU A 42 8.46 6.27 9.69
N ASP A 43 8.94 7.28 10.40
CA ASP A 43 10.09 8.08 9.94
C ASP A 43 11.35 7.22 9.81
N TYR A 44 11.61 6.35 10.78
CA TYR A 44 12.72 5.39 10.71
C TYR A 44 12.60 4.48 9.48
N LEU A 45 11.42 3.90 9.22
CA LEU A 45 11.18 3.03 8.07
C LEU A 45 11.43 3.76 6.74
N LYS A 46 10.95 5.01 6.60
CA LYS A 46 11.13 5.81 5.38
C LYS A 46 12.61 6.12 5.10
N HIS A 47 13.38 6.42 6.13
CA HIS A 47 14.78 6.84 5.98
C HIS A 47 15.74 5.65 5.88
N HIS A 48 15.49 4.58 6.64
CA HIS A 48 16.45 3.50 6.85
C HIS A 48 15.98 2.13 6.35
N CYS A 49 14.68 1.90 6.21
CA CYS A 49 14.12 0.59 5.83
C CYS A 49 13.11 0.69 4.68
N LYS A 50 13.50 1.36 3.59
CA LYS A 50 12.63 1.65 2.43
C LYS A 50 11.91 0.41 1.88
N VAL A 51 12.60 -0.73 1.80
CA VAL A 51 11.99 -2.00 1.34
C VAL A 51 10.83 -2.41 2.25
N THR A 52 11.04 -2.39 3.56
CA THR A 52 10.01 -2.72 4.56
C THR A 52 8.85 -1.74 4.47
N TYR A 53 9.14 -0.44 4.41
CA TYR A 53 8.12 0.61 4.23
C TYR A 53 7.27 0.36 2.99
N THR A 54 7.91 0.15 1.83
CA THR A 54 7.20 -0.07 0.57
C THR A 54 6.38 -1.34 0.60
N ASN A 55 6.88 -2.43 1.19
CA ASN A 55 6.13 -3.68 1.31
C ASN A 55 4.89 -3.53 2.21
N LEU A 56 5.03 -2.86 3.36
CA LEU A 56 3.90 -2.60 4.25
C LEU A 56 2.84 -1.74 3.54
N LEU A 57 3.27 -0.68 2.85
CA LEU A 57 2.42 0.22 2.09
C LEU A 57 1.66 -0.52 0.97
N THR A 58 2.36 -1.28 0.13
CA THR A 58 1.72 -2.00 -1.00
C THR A 58 0.86 -3.16 -0.55
N SER A 59 1.14 -3.74 0.63
CA SER A 59 0.29 -4.77 1.25
C SER A 59 -0.95 -4.20 1.95
N GLY A 60 -1.04 -2.88 2.16
CA GLY A 60 -2.14 -2.23 2.90
C GLY A 60 -2.15 -2.58 4.39
N ARG A 61 -0.96 -2.75 5.00
CA ARG A 61 -0.80 -3.15 6.42
C ARG A 61 0.02 -2.16 7.24
N LEU A 62 0.32 -0.98 6.68
CA LEU A 62 1.21 -0.02 7.30
C LEU A 62 0.59 0.61 8.55
N ASN A 63 -0.63 1.12 8.47
CA ASN A 63 -1.33 1.75 9.60
C ASN A 63 -1.54 0.75 10.74
N ALA A 64 -1.99 -0.48 10.45
CA ALA A 64 -2.18 -1.50 11.48
C ALA A 64 -0.87 -1.84 12.21
N TYR A 65 0.22 -1.96 11.45
CA TYR A 65 1.56 -2.20 11.99
C TYR A 65 2.05 -1.04 12.87
N LEU A 66 1.84 0.21 12.46
CA LEU A 66 2.22 1.37 13.26
C LEU A 66 1.38 1.49 14.55
N ALA A 67 0.08 1.21 14.46
CA ALA A 67 -0.80 1.18 15.62
C ALA A 67 -0.45 0.05 16.61
N ASP A 68 0.05 -1.10 16.12
CA ASP A 68 0.61 -2.16 16.97
C ASP A 68 1.85 -1.65 17.72
N ILE A 69 2.72 -0.87 17.09
CA ILE A 69 3.92 -0.29 17.72
C ILE A 69 3.53 0.65 18.86
N ASP A 70 2.54 1.53 18.63
CA ASP A 70 2.05 2.41 19.69
C ASP A 70 1.47 1.63 20.88
N ARG A 71 0.84 0.48 20.64
CA ARG A 71 0.31 -0.39 21.69
C ARG A 71 1.38 -1.16 22.46
N GLN A 72 2.57 -1.33 21.89
CA GLN A 72 3.68 -2.07 22.50
C GLN A 72 4.64 -1.19 23.31
N ALA A 73 4.56 0.13 23.14
CA ALA A 73 5.43 1.09 23.82
C ALA A 73 4.90 1.48 25.21
#